data_AF-A0A535WS31-F1
#
_entry.id   AF-A0A535WS31-F1
#
_cell.length_a   1.000
_cell.length_b   1.000
_cell.length_c   1.000
_cell.angle_alpha   90.00
_cell.angle_beta   90.00
_cell.angle_gamma   90.00
#
_symmetry.space_group_name_H-M   'P 1'
#
loop_
_entity.id
_entity.type
_entity.pdbx_description
1 polymer ?
#
loop_
_entity_poly.entity_id
_entity_poly.type
_entity_poly.pdbx_seq_one_letter_code
_entity_poly.pdbx_strand_id
1 'polypeptide(L)'
;ERDPKSFRYPYAFDVPLESWPELAIANAFYDQAGFCLLGDIHEQCSYGPWKRGLVKVMAEENFHLRNGRTWMHRIAAAGGEAKDELQRNVDWMFPLTVEWFGLPDDRKMHSTQLEYRLKGKTNDQLRQWWLSTVVPYCESIGVKVPAHQEGENWVLDYPFPCTFDAVEKRWDFKDPCSWDDVLVRWRERGPRNVQMVADFQESYRKLRAARQQ
;
A
#
# COMPACT_ATOMS: atom_id res chain seq x y z
N GLU A 1 -19.31 -15.51 14.09
CA GLU A 1 -18.44 -14.86 13.08
C GLU A 1 -17.11 -14.50 13.73
N ARG A 2 -16.06 -14.21 12.96
CA ARG A 2 -14.75 -13.85 13.52
C ARG A 2 -14.72 -12.37 13.86
N ASP A 3 -14.05 -11.99 14.96
CA ASP A 3 -13.78 -10.60 15.30
C ASP A 3 -13.10 -9.87 14.11
N PRO A 4 -13.60 -8.69 13.67
CA PRO A 4 -12.96 -7.87 12.63
C PRO A 4 -11.47 -7.60 12.86
N LYS A 5 -11.05 -7.39 14.11
CA LYS A 5 -9.64 -7.16 14.45
C LYS A 5 -8.76 -8.41 14.29
N SER A 6 -9.36 -9.59 14.13
CA SER A 6 -8.64 -10.85 13.87
C SER A 6 -8.28 -11.06 12.39
N PHE A 7 -8.83 -10.25 11.47
CA PHE A 7 -8.46 -10.30 10.06
C PHE A 7 -7.08 -9.67 9.86
N ARG A 8 -6.34 -10.17 8.87
CA ARG A 8 -4.99 -9.70 8.54
C ARG A 8 -4.95 -9.35 7.06
N TYR A 9 -4.75 -8.07 6.81
CA TYR A 9 -4.56 -7.46 5.50
C TYR A 9 -3.93 -6.08 5.73
N PRO A 10 -3.30 -5.47 4.70
CA PRO A 10 -2.64 -4.17 4.81
C PRO A 10 -3.54 -3.11 5.46
N TYR A 11 -2.98 -2.34 6.39
CA TYR A 11 -3.73 -1.32 7.15
C TYR A 11 -4.35 -0.26 6.23
N ALA A 12 -3.70 0.07 5.12
CA ALA A 12 -4.19 1.05 4.15
C ALA A 12 -5.62 0.77 3.64
N PHE A 13 -6.05 -0.49 3.57
CA PHE A 13 -7.42 -0.85 3.19
C PHE A 13 -8.48 -0.51 4.25
N ASP A 14 -8.08 -0.21 5.48
CA ASP A 14 -9.00 0.29 6.50
C ASP A 14 -9.32 1.77 6.34
N VAL A 15 -8.58 2.51 5.50
CA VAL A 15 -8.88 3.90 5.17
C VAL A 15 -9.78 3.90 3.92
N PRO A 16 -11.00 4.46 3.98
CA PRO A 16 -11.95 4.39 2.88
C PRO A 16 -11.47 5.19 1.67
N LEU A 17 -11.67 4.63 0.48
CA LEU A 17 -11.56 5.36 -0.79
C LEU A 17 -12.96 5.86 -1.16
N GLU A 18 -13.11 7.17 -1.27
CA GLU A 18 -14.38 7.91 -1.36
C GLU A 18 -14.48 8.75 -2.64
N SER A 19 -13.36 8.92 -3.36
CA SER A 19 -13.35 9.61 -4.66
C SER A 19 -12.68 8.81 -5.77
N TRP A 20 -12.96 9.18 -7.01
CA TRP A 20 -12.34 8.57 -8.18
C TRP A 20 -10.81 8.79 -8.22
N PRO A 21 -10.28 9.99 -7.94
CA PRO A 21 -8.84 10.19 -7.78
C PRO A 21 -8.21 9.28 -6.72
N GLU A 22 -8.86 9.06 -5.56
CA GLU A 22 -8.34 8.14 -4.54
C GLU A 22 -8.23 6.70 -5.08
N LEU A 23 -9.22 6.22 -5.84
CA LEU A 23 -9.13 4.90 -6.48
C LEU A 23 -8.00 4.83 -7.54
N ALA A 24 -7.83 5.89 -8.33
CA ALA A 24 -6.75 5.96 -9.32
C ALA A 24 -5.37 5.94 -8.66
N ILE A 25 -5.20 6.68 -7.55
CA ILE A 25 -3.97 6.67 -6.75
C ILE A 25 -3.76 5.31 -6.10
N ALA A 26 -4.80 4.65 -5.57
CA ALA A 26 -4.68 3.30 -5.03
C ALA A 26 -4.14 2.32 -6.10
N ASN A 27 -4.63 2.40 -7.34
CA ASN A 27 -4.08 1.57 -8.43
C ASN A 27 -2.64 1.94 -8.81
N ALA A 28 -2.23 3.19 -8.62
CA ALA A 28 -0.85 3.59 -8.92
C ALA A 28 0.12 3.29 -7.78
N PHE A 29 -0.34 3.34 -6.53
CA PHE A 29 0.49 3.26 -5.32
C PHE A 29 0.36 1.89 -4.64
N TYR A 30 -0.85 1.48 -4.28
CA TYR A 30 -1.09 0.23 -3.55
C TYR A 30 -0.81 -0.98 -4.44
N ASP A 31 -1.32 -0.99 -5.67
CA ASP A 31 -1.04 -2.08 -6.60
C ASP A 31 0.45 -2.09 -6.98
N GLN A 32 1.13 -0.93 -7.03
CA GLN A 32 2.58 -0.89 -7.23
C GLN A 32 3.34 -1.49 -6.04
N ALA A 33 2.87 -1.27 -4.81
CA ALA A 33 3.43 -1.90 -3.62
C ALA A 33 3.17 -3.41 -3.60
N GLY A 34 1.96 -3.82 -4.00
CA GLY A 34 1.57 -5.21 -4.23
C GLY A 34 2.47 -5.88 -5.27
N PHE A 35 2.70 -5.23 -6.41
CA PHE A 35 3.59 -5.68 -7.47
C PHE A 35 5.03 -5.86 -6.96
N CYS A 36 5.58 -4.91 -6.21
CA CYS A 36 6.93 -5.05 -5.64
C CYS A 36 7.01 -6.26 -4.69
N LEU A 37 6.03 -6.43 -3.80
CA LEU A 37 6.00 -7.54 -2.83
C LEU A 37 5.82 -8.90 -3.52
N LEU A 38 4.80 -9.01 -4.38
CA LEU A 38 4.45 -10.26 -5.05
C LEU A 38 5.45 -10.60 -6.15
N GLY A 39 6.05 -9.61 -6.81
CA GLY A 39 7.12 -9.79 -7.78
C GLY A 39 8.37 -10.40 -7.13
N ASP A 40 8.79 -9.88 -5.98
CA ASP A 40 9.92 -10.45 -5.23
C ASP A 40 9.65 -11.90 -4.82
N ILE A 41 8.45 -12.20 -4.33
CA ILE A 41 8.06 -13.58 -3.99
C ILE A 41 8.02 -14.44 -5.27
N HIS A 42 7.45 -13.95 -6.37
CA HIS A 42 7.38 -14.69 -7.61
C HIS A 42 8.79 -15.05 -8.14
N GLU A 43 9.73 -14.13 -8.05
CA GLU A 43 11.10 -14.35 -8.52
C GLU A 43 11.88 -15.28 -7.58
N GLN A 44 11.79 -15.05 -6.26
CA GLN A 44 12.73 -15.58 -5.28
C GLN A 44 12.18 -16.74 -4.45
N CYS A 45 10.86 -16.95 -4.42
CA CYS A 45 10.24 -17.89 -3.50
C CYS A 45 10.66 -19.35 -3.77
N SER A 46 11.14 -20.04 -2.73
CA SER A 46 11.49 -21.46 -2.74
C SER A 46 10.27 -22.39 -2.77
N TYR A 47 9.10 -21.91 -2.32
CA TYR A 47 7.88 -22.71 -2.28
C TYR A 47 7.14 -22.65 -3.63
N GLY A 48 7.34 -23.69 -4.44
CA GLY A 48 6.85 -23.77 -5.82
C GLY A 48 5.36 -23.47 -6.03
N PRO A 49 4.42 -23.97 -5.20
CA PRO A 49 3.00 -23.65 -5.35
C PRO A 49 2.70 -22.15 -5.25
N TRP A 50 3.32 -21.43 -4.31
CA TRP A 50 3.11 -19.99 -4.16
C TRP A 50 3.70 -19.23 -5.35
N LYS A 51 4.94 -19.56 -5.73
CA LYS A 51 5.60 -18.99 -6.91
C LYS A 51 4.78 -19.15 -8.20
N ARG A 52 4.19 -20.33 -8.43
CA ARG A 52 3.35 -20.61 -9.61
C ARG A 52 2.01 -19.87 -9.57
N GLY A 53 1.39 -19.78 -8.39
CA GLY A 53 0.14 -19.02 -8.23
C GLY A 53 0.30 -17.54 -8.62
N LEU A 54 1.50 -16.98 -8.40
CA LEU A 54 1.80 -15.59 -8.73
C LEU A 54 2.02 -15.33 -10.22
N VAL A 55 2.27 -16.34 -11.07
CA VAL A 55 2.45 -16.13 -12.53
C VAL A 55 1.25 -15.41 -13.13
N LYS A 56 0.04 -15.88 -12.81
CA LYS A 56 -1.20 -15.27 -13.30
C LYS A 56 -1.44 -13.91 -12.68
N VAL A 57 -1.24 -13.79 -11.36
CA VAL A 57 -1.42 -12.53 -10.63
C VAL A 57 -0.53 -11.43 -11.21
N MET A 58 0.76 -11.71 -11.40
CA MET A 58 1.71 -10.73 -11.96
C MET A 58 1.37 -10.33 -13.40
N ALA A 59 0.81 -11.24 -14.21
CA ALA A 59 0.36 -10.92 -15.56
C ALA A 59 -0.82 -9.94 -15.56
N GLU A 60 -1.73 -10.08 -14.60
CA GLU A 60 -2.93 -9.23 -14.46
C GLU A 60 -2.61 -7.88 -13.78
N GLU A 61 -1.68 -7.85 -12.82
CA GLU A 61 -1.30 -6.65 -12.06
C GLU A 61 -0.86 -5.49 -12.95
N ASN A 62 -0.15 -5.79 -14.05
CA ASN A 62 0.29 -4.79 -15.03
C ASN A 62 -0.85 -3.94 -15.59
N PHE A 63 -2.06 -4.52 -15.72
CA PHE A 63 -3.23 -3.78 -16.17
C PHE A 63 -3.64 -2.71 -15.16
N HIS A 64 -3.69 -3.07 -13.88
CA HIS A 64 -4.07 -2.17 -12.79
C HIS A 64 -3.07 -1.04 -12.61
N LEU A 65 -1.77 -1.35 -12.64
CA LEU A 65 -0.69 -0.36 -12.58
C LEU A 65 -0.81 0.67 -13.71
N ARG A 66 -1.03 0.19 -14.93
CA ARG A 66 -1.19 1.06 -16.09
C ARG A 66 -2.47 1.90 -16.00
N ASN A 67 -3.56 1.33 -15.48
CA ASN A 67 -4.80 2.06 -15.25
C ASN A 67 -4.58 3.22 -14.27
N GLY A 68 -4.02 2.96 -13.09
CA GLY A 68 -3.75 4.00 -12.08
C GLY A 68 -2.88 5.13 -12.62
N ARG A 69 -1.75 4.77 -13.26
CA ARG A 69 -0.84 5.76 -13.85
C ARG A 69 -1.47 6.55 -15.01
N THR A 70 -2.33 5.92 -15.80
CA THR A 70 -3.01 6.62 -16.90
C THR A 70 -4.00 7.64 -16.37
N TRP A 71 -4.77 7.28 -15.33
CA TRP A 71 -5.75 8.17 -14.74
C TRP A 71 -5.11 9.31 -13.94
N MET A 72 -4.09 9.04 -13.13
CA MET A 72 -3.34 10.09 -12.45
C MET A 72 -2.72 11.08 -13.45
N HIS A 73 -2.13 10.60 -14.55
CA HIS A 73 -1.59 11.48 -15.59
C HIS A 73 -2.68 12.35 -16.23
N ARG A 74 -3.85 11.77 -16.55
CA ARG A 74 -4.98 12.53 -17.12
C ARG A 74 -5.53 13.58 -16.17
N ILE A 75 -5.69 13.24 -14.89
CA ILE A 75 -6.17 14.16 -13.85
C ILE A 75 -5.16 15.30 -13.66
N ALA A 76 -3.86 14.98 -13.57
CA ALA A 76 -2.81 15.98 -13.46
C ALA A 76 -2.74 16.90 -14.68
N ALA A 77 -2.90 16.36 -15.89
CA ALA A 77 -2.90 17.11 -17.14
C ALA A 77 -4.15 18.00 -17.31
N ALA A 78 -5.29 17.62 -16.73
CA ALA A 78 -6.48 18.45 -16.72
C ALA A 78 -6.29 19.77 -15.93
N GLY A 79 -5.39 19.76 -14.93
CA GLY A 79 -5.06 20.95 -14.14
C GLY A 79 -6.22 21.42 -13.24
N GLY A 80 -6.08 22.63 -12.71
CA GLY A 80 -7.08 23.27 -11.84
C GLY A 80 -7.46 22.42 -10.63
N GLU A 81 -8.73 22.47 -10.26
CA GLU A 81 -9.28 21.78 -9.07
C GLU A 81 -9.04 20.26 -9.10
N ALA A 82 -9.07 19.63 -10.27
CA ALA A 82 -8.84 18.20 -10.40
C ALA A 82 -7.40 17.80 -10.04
N LYS A 83 -6.42 18.62 -10.46
CA LYS A 83 -5.02 18.44 -10.06
C LYS A 83 -4.82 18.72 -8.57
N ASP A 84 -5.50 19.73 -8.03
CA ASP A 84 -5.42 20.05 -6.62
C ASP A 84 -6.03 18.94 -5.74
N GLU A 85 -7.14 18.32 -6.17
CA GLU A 85 -7.72 17.15 -5.53
C GLU A 85 -6.77 15.95 -5.59
N LEU A 86 -6.16 15.70 -6.76
CA LEU A 86 -5.15 14.65 -6.91
C LEU A 86 -3.99 14.85 -5.93
N GLN A 87 -3.48 16.08 -5.80
CA GLN A 87 -2.38 16.38 -4.88
C GLN A 87 -2.78 16.14 -3.43
N ARG A 88 -3.95 16.64 -2.98
CA ARG A 88 -4.45 16.41 -1.62
C ARG A 88 -4.55 14.92 -1.28
N ASN A 89 -4.99 14.11 -2.25
CA ASN A 89 -5.09 12.68 -2.05
C ASN A 89 -3.72 11.98 -2.03
N VAL A 90 -2.78 12.41 -2.88
CA VAL A 90 -1.40 11.90 -2.86
C VAL A 90 -0.70 12.20 -1.53
N ASP A 91 -0.95 13.37 -0.95
CA ASP A 91 -0.33 13.81 0.32
C ASP A 91 -0.62 12.84 1.47
N TRP A 92 -1.79 12.17 1.48
CA TRP A 92 -2.11 11.17 2.50
C TRP A 92 -1.86 9.73 2.07
N MET A 93 -2.04 9.41 0.79
CA MET A 93 -1.88 8.05 0.27
C MET A 93 -0.42 7.64 0.11
N PHE A 94 0.48 8.60 -0.19
CA PHE A 94 1.90 8.29 -0.37
C PHE A 94 2.54 7.75 0.92
N PRO A 95 2.53 8.46 2.07
CA PRO A 95 3.14 7.94 3.29
C PRO A 95 2.46 6.67 3.81
N LEU A 96 1.14 6.55 3.61
CA LEU A 96 0.39 5.34 3.95
C LEU A 96 0.85 4.12 3.13
N THR A 97 1.27 4.33 1.88
CA THR A 97 1.85 3.27 1.04
C THR A 97 3.31 2.99 1.41
N VAL A 98 4.08 3.99 1.83
CA VAL A 98 5.44 3.81 2.36
C VAL A 98 5.43 2.87 3.58
N GLU A 99 4.41 2.97 4.43
CA GLU A 99 4.16 2.05 5.56
C GLU A 99 3.75 0.62 5.15
N TRP A 100 3.27 0.42 3.92
CA TRP A 100 2.79 -0.88 3.43
C TRP A 100 3.84 -1.98 3.54
N PHE A 101 5.12 -1.63 3.41
CA PHE A 101 6.25 -2.55 3.51
C PHE A 101 6.56 -3.00 4.94
N GLY A 102 5.88 -2.42 5.94
CA GLY A 102 6.00 -2.78 7.34
C GLY A 102 7.19 -2.13 8.04
N LEU A 103 7.56 -2.71 9.17
CA LEU A 103 8.69 -2.28 10.00
C LEU A 103 10.01 -2.22 9.21
N PRO A 104 10.94 -1.32 9.60
CA PRO A 104 12.29 -1.29 9.07
C PRO A 104 13.06 -2.55 9.44
N ASP A 105 14.13 -2.82 8.70
CA ASP A 105 14.84 -4.10 8.79
C ASP A 105 15.45 -4.34 10.17
N ASP A 106 15.90 -3.28 10.86
CA ASP A 106 16.48 -3.32 12.20
C ASP A 106 15.46 -3.66 13.30
N ARG A 107 14.15 -3.57 13.02
CA ARG A 107 13.05 -3.88 13.95
C ARG A 107 12.25 -5.11 13.55
N LYS A 108 12.56 -5.74 12.42
CA LYS A 108 11.78 -6.85 11.90
C LYS A 108 12.13 -8.17 12.60
N MET A 109 11.13 -8.82 13.20
CA MET A 109 11.33 -10.09 13.94
C MET A 109 11.31 -11.37 13.10
N HIS A 110 10.96 -11.31 11.80
CA HIS A 110 10.81 -12.48 10.93
C HIS A 110 11.86 -12.55 9.82
N SER A 111 13.14 -12.57 10.21
CA SER A 111 14.29 -12.69 9.29
C SER A 111 14.37 -14.05 8.59
N THR A 112 13.87 -15.12 9.22
CA THR A 112 13.86 -16.50 8.68
C THR A 112 13.14 -16.62 7.33
N GLN A 113 12.26 -15.67 6.98
CA GLN A 113 11.63 -15.60 5.66
C GLN A 113 12.66 -15.42 4.53
N LEU A 114 13.76 -14.71 4.77
CA LEU A 114 14.84 -14.53 3.79
C LEU A 114 15.71 -15.79 3.71
N GLU A 115 16.02 -16.40 4.85
CA GLU A 115 16.80 -17.64 4.94
C GLU A 115 16.12 -18.79 4.17
N TYR A 116 14.81 -18.95 4.36
CA TYR A 116 14.02 -19.93 3.62
C TYR A 116 13.64 -19.49 2.21
N ARG A 117 14.04 -18.29 1.79
CA ARG A 117 13.66 -17.68 0.51
C ARG A 117 12.15 -17.73 0.31
N LEU A 118 11.36 -17.35 1.31
CA LEU A 118 9.94 -17.08 1.12
C LEU A 118 9.73 -15.74 0.41
N LYS A 119 10.67 -14.82 0.62
CA LYS A 119 10.89 -13.58 -0.12
C LYS A 119 12.40 -13.38 -0.32
N GLY A 120 12.83 -12.55 -1.26
CA GLY A 120 14.25 -12.32 -1.53
C GLY A 120 14.77 -10.93 -1.14
N LYS A 121 13.89 -9.95 -0.99
CA LYS A 121 14.24 -8.59 -0.55
C LYS A 121 13.82 -8.31 0.87
N THR A 122 14.60 -7.52 1.59
CA THR A 122 14.22 -7.00 2.91
C THR A 122 13.06 -6.00 2.81
N ASN A 123 12.51 -5.55 3.95
CA ASN A 123 11.40 -4.59 3.89
C ASN A 123 11.89 -3.24 3.34
N ASP A 124 13.08 -2.81 3.75
CA ASP A 124 13.64 -1.54 3.29
C ASP A 124 14.03 -1.58 1.82
N GLN A 125 14.55 -2.71 1.33
CA GLN A 125 14.82 -2.91 -0.11
C GLN A 125 13.56 -2.87 -0.96
N LEU A 126 12.45 -3.44 -0.49
CA LEU A 126 11.17 -3.37 -1.20
C LEU A 126 10.61 -1.95 -1.21
N ARG A 127 10.74 -1.21 -0.10
CA ARG A 127 10.34 0.19 -0.02
C ARG A 127 11.15 1.06 -0.97
N GLN A 128 12.46 0.87 -1.04
CA GLN A 128 13.34 1.57 -1.98
C GLN A 128 12.97 1.27 -3.44
N TRP A 129 12.67 0.01 -3.78
CA TRP A 129 12.21 -0.34 -5.12
C TRP A 129 10.88 0.34 -5.50
N TRP A 130 9.96 0.43 -4.54
CA TRP A 130 8.71 1.16 -4.76
C TRP A 130 8.96 2.67 -4.95
N LEU A 131 9.77 3.30 -4.09
CA LEU A 131 10.13 4.71 -4.20
C LEU A 131 10.81 5.02 -5.53
N SER A 132 11.73 4.17 -5.99
CA SER A 132 12.42 4.33 -7.28
C SER A 132 11.51 4.25 -8.49
N THR A 133 10.29 3.75 -8.30
CA THR A 133 9.28 3.63 -9.35
C THR A 133 8.25 4.75 -9.25
N VAL A 134 7.79 5.07 -8.04
CA VAL A 134 6.69 6.01 -7.80
C VAL A 134 7.15 7.46 -7.81
N VAL A 135 8.30 7.78 -7.22
CA VAL A 135 8.77 9.18 -7.14
C VAL A 135 9.02 9.76 -8.53
N PRO A 136 9.83 9.14 -9.42
CA PRO A 136 10.04 9.68 -10.77
C PRO A 136 8.74 9.77 -11.59
N TYR A 137 7.81 8.84 -11.37
CA TYR A 137 6.53 8.88 -12.06
C TYR A 137 5.69 10.09 -11.62
N CYS A 138 5.59 10.36 -10.31
CA CYS A 138 4.86 11.53 -9.79
C CYS A 138 5.47 12.84 -10.30
N GLU A 139 6.80 12.96 -10.27
CA GLU A 139 7.53 14.10 -10.81
C GLU A 139 7.22 14.33 -12.29
N SER A 140 7.18 13.25 -13.10
CA SER A 140 6.93 13.33 -14.54
C SER A 140 5.54 13.88 -14.91
N ILE A 141 4.58 13.76 -13.99
CA ILE A 141 3.21 14.30 -14.14
C ILE A 141 2.98 15.59 -13.33
N GLY A 142 4.03 16.14 -12.71
CA GLY A 142 3.95 17.37 -11.91
C GLY A 142 3.13 17.23 -10.63
N VAL A 143 3.11 16.04 -10.04
CA VAL A 143 2.55 15.72 -8.71
C VAL A 143 3.72 15.62 -7.72
N LYS A 144 3.58 16.26 -6.57
CA LYS A 144 4.63 16.27 -5.54
C LYS A 144 4.43 15.10 -4.58
N VAL A 145 5.55 14.50 -4.17
CA VAL A 145 5.61 13.53 -3.07
C VAL A 145 6.75 13.97 -2.14
N PRO A 146 6.64 13.75 -0.83
CA PRO A 146 7.66 14.17 0.13
C PRO A 146 8.82 13.16 0.19
N ALA A 147 9.52 13.03 -0.94
CA ALA A 147 10.74 12.23 -1.07
C ALA A 147 11.63 12.77 -2.20
N HIS A 148 12.95 12.60 -2.06
CA HIS A 148 13.92 12.95 -3.08
C HIS A 148 15.03 11.90 -3.20
N GLN A 149 15.79 11.97 -4.29
CA GLN A 149 16.92 11.06 -4.52
C GLN A 149 18.20 11.62 -3.90
N GLU A 150 18.87 10.81 -3.06
CA GLU A 150 20.22 11.05 -2.56
C GLU A 150 21.15 9.90 -2.98
N GLY A 151 21.98 10.14 -4.00
CA GLY A 151 22.82 9.10 -4.59
C GLY A 151 21.98 7.97 -5.22
N GLU A 152 22.17 6.75 -4.74
CA GLU A 152 21.41 5.58 -5.21
C GLU A 152 20.10 5.34 -4.42
N ASN A 153 19.86 6.11 -3.35
CA ASN A 153 18.74 5.90 -2.44
C ASN A 153 17.67 7.00 -2.58
N TRP A 154 16.46 6.67 -2.15
CA TRP A 154 15.35 7.61 -1.97
C TRP A 154 15.16 7.91 -0.49
N VAL A 155 15.16 9.19 -0.15
CA VAL A 155 15.02 9.72 1.21
C VAL A 155 13.67 10.41 1.34
N LEU A 156 12.98 10.18 2.45
CA LEU A 156 11.70 10.82 2.76
C LEU A 156 11.95 12.21 3.37
N ASP A 157 11.16 13.20 2.97
CA ASP A 157 11.29 14.60 3.42
C ASP A 157 10.60 14.88 4.76
N TYR A 158 10.26 13.81 5.50
CA TYR A 158 9.53 13.88 6.75
C TYR A 158 10.02 12.77 7.70
N PRO A 159 9.84 12.94 9.03
CA PRO A 159 10.14 11.88 9.98
C PRO A 159 9.29 10.65 9.69
N PHE A 160 9.94 9.51 9.49
CA PHE A 160 9.27 8.25 9.26
C PHE A 160 9.57 7.27 10.41
N PRO A 161 8.58 6.93 11.26
CA PRO A 161 7.16 7.26 11.15
C PRO A 161 6.77 8.62 11.77
N CYS A 162 5.58 9.10 11.42
CA CYS A 162 4.93 10.27 12.03
C CYS A 162 3.43 10.00 12.24
N THR A 163 2.77 10.88 12.98
CA THR A 163 1.36 10.73 13.35
C THR A 163 0.44 10.82 12.13
N PHE A 164 -0.56 9.93 12.08
CA PHE A 164 -1.59 9.89 11.03
C PHE A 164 -2.96 9.77 11.66
N ASP A 165 -3.86 10.66 11.25
CA ASP A 165 -5.28 10.57 11.52
C ASP A 165 -5.96 9.85 10.34
N ALA A 166 -6.47 8.65 10.60
CA ALA A 166 -7.11 7.83 9.59
C ALA A 166 -8.56 8.26 9.28
N VAL A 167 -9.20 9.05 10.16
CA VAL A 167 -10.54 9.60 9.93
C VAL A 167 -10.43 10.81 9.03
N GLU A 168 -9.50 11.72 9.34
CA GLU A 168 -9.26 12.94 8.58
C GLU A 168 -8.34 12.72 7.36
N LYS A 169 -7.81 11.50 7.18
CA LYS A 169 -6.84 11.14 6.14
C LYS A 169 -5.68 12.13 6.08
N ARG A 170 -5.05 12.41 7.22
CA ARG A 170 -4.03 13.46 7.32
C ARG A 170 -2.82 13.03 8.14
N TRP A 171 -1.63 13.30 7.60
CA TRP A 171 -0.36 13.15 8.30
C TRP A 171 0.04 14.46 8.98
N ASP A 172 0.61 14.36 10.18
CA ASP A 172 1.35 15.45 10.80
C ASP A 172 2.86 15.21 10.63
N PHE A 173 3.43 15.75 9.54
CA PHE A 173 4.87 15.62 9.25
C PHE A 173 5.78 16.34 10.24
N LYS A 174 5.23 17.09 11.21
CA LYS A 174 6.00 17.75 12.28
C LYS A 174 5.93 17.00 13.60
N ASP A 175 5.11 15.96 13.68
CA ASP A 175 4.90 15.14 14.87
C ASP A 175 5.46 13.72 14.65
N PRO A 176 6.79 13.52 14.85
CA PRO A 176 7.38 12.19 14.77
C PRO A 176 6.80 11.28 15.85
N CYS A 177 6.46 10.05 15.48
CA CYS A 177 6.00 9.04 16.43
C CYS A 177 6.94 7.83 16.44
N SER A 178 6.72 6.89 17.35
CA SER A 178 7.50 5.65 17.40
C SER A 178 6.86 4.54 16.56
N TRP A 179 7.65 3.53 16.20
CA TRP A 179 7.11 2.31 15.61
C TRP A 179 6.16 1.55 16.55
N ASP A 180 6.27 1.74 17.87
CA ASP A 180 5.33 1.14 18.83
C ASP A 180 3.94 1.80 18.70
N ASP A 181 3.89 3.11 18.48
CA ASP A 181 2.66 3.86 18.21
C ASP A 181 2.02 3.40 16.90
N VAL A 182 2.82 3.21 15.85
CA VAL A 182 2.36 2.66 14.56
C VAL A 182 1.78 1.25 14.75
N LEU A 183 2.44 0.40 15.53
CA LEU A 183 1.96 -0.95 15.81
C LEU A 183 0.66 -0.94 16.64
N VAL A 184 0.48 0.02 17.55
CA VAL A 184 -0.80 0.25 18.24
C VAL A 184 -1.87 0.60 17.21
N ARG A 185 -1.65 1.61 16.36
CA ARG A 185 -2.59 2.01 15.30
C ARG A 185 -2.98 0.84 14.39
N TRP A 186 -2.01 0.06 13.92
CA TRP A 186 -2.29 -1.10 13.06
C TRP A 186 -3.08 -2.22 13.76
N ARG A 187 -2.90 -2.41 15.08
CA ARG A 187 -3.70 -3.37 15.86
C ARG A 187 -5.12 -2.87 16.11
N GLU A 188 -5.28 -1.58 16.30
CA GLU A 188 -6.58 -0.94 16.52
C GLU A 188 -7.45 -0.97 15.26
N ARG A 189 -6.82 -1.08 14.08
CA ARG A 189 -7.44 -1.03 12.76
C ARG A 189 -8.00 0.36 12.45
N GLY A 190 -8.18 0.65 11.16
CA GLY A 190 -8.73 1.92 10.71
C GLY A 190 -10.27 1.92 10.60
N PRO A 191 -10.85 3.07 10.18
CA PRO A 191 -12.29 3.34 10.28
C PRO A 191 -13.18 2.36 9.49
N ARG A 192 -12.68 1.76 8.41
CA ARG A 192 -13.47 0.85 7.55
C ARG A 192 -13.40 -0.63 7.95
N ASN A 193 -12.55 -1.02 8.93
CA ASN A 193 -12.32 -2.44 9.25
C ASN A 193 -13.60 -3.22 9.56
N VAL A 194 -14.44 -2.67 10.46
CA VAL A 194 -15.67 -3.36 10.90
C VAL A 194 -16.63 -3.57 9.74
N GLN A 195 -16.87 -2.52 8.94
CA GLN A 195 -17.76 -2.59 7.80
C GLN A 195 -17.24 -3.58 6.75
N MET A 196 -15.97 -3.49 6.37
CA MET A 196 -15.40 -4.36 5.34
C MET A 196 -15.44 -5.84 5.75
N VAL A 197 -15.15 -6.15 7.01
CA VAL A 197 -15.25 -7.53 7.50
C VAL A 197 -16.70 -8.02 7.51
N ALA A 198 -17.64 -7.17 7.90
CA ALA A 198 -19.06 -7.52 7.87
C ALA A 198 -19.51 -7.87 6.44
N ASP A 199 -19.10 -7.08 5.44
CA ASP A 199 -19.41 -7.32 4.02
C ASP A 199 -18.85 -8.68 3.54
N PHE A 200 -17.63 -9.03 3.95
CA PHE A 200 -17.03 -10.34 3.63
C PHE A 200 -17.78 -11.50 4.29
N GLN A 201 -18.14 -11.35 5.56
CA GLN A 201 -18.84 -12.38 6.32
C GLN A 201 -20.26 -12.59 5.79
N GLU A 202 -20.97 -11.51 5.44
CA GLU A 202 -22.27 -11.58 4.78
C GLU A 202 -22.17 -12.28 3.41
N SER A 203 -21.21 -11.87 2.58
CA SER A 203 -20.99 -12.47 1.26
C SER A 203 -20.69 -13.97 1.38
N TYR A 204 -19.88 -14.37 2.36
CA TYR A 204 -19.61 -15.77 2.65
C TYR A 204 -20.87 -16.54 3.07
N ARG A 205 -21.70 -15.97 3.94
CA ARG A 205 -22.98 -16.57 4.35
C ARG A 205 -23.90 -16.81 3.15
N LYS A 206 -24.06 -15.80 2.29
CA LYS A 206 -24.87 -15.89 1.06
C LYS A 206 -24.36 -16.99 0.13
N LEU A 207 -23.04 -17.05 -0.09
CA LEU A 207 -22.42 -18.10 -0.91
C LEU A 207 -22.65 -19.51 -0.34
N ARG A 208 -22.55 -19.68 0.98
CA ARG A 208 -22.79 -20.97 1.65
C ARG A 208 -24.23 -21.43 1.52
N ALA A 209 -25.18 -20.52 1.70
CA ALA A 209 -26.60 -20.82 1.55
C ALA A 209 -26.94 -21.24 0.11
N ALA A 210 -26.41 -20.51 -0.89
CA ALA A 210 -26.63 -20.82 -2.30
C ALA A 210 -26.06 -22.18 -2.74
N ARG A 211 -24.99 -22.67 -2.08
CA ARG A 211 -24.39 -23.99 -2.38
C ARG A 211 -25.10 -25.17 -1.71
N GLN A 212 -26.02 -24.90 -0.79
CA GLN A 212 -26.80 -25.92 -0.07
C GLN A 212 -28.18 -26.16 -0.69
N GLN A 213 -28.56 -25.35 -1.69
CA GLN A 213 -29.75 -25.50 -2.53
C GLN A 213 -29.37 -26.24 -3.82
#